data_AF-G4YV19-F1
#
_entry.id   AF-G4YV19-F1
#
_cell.length_a   1.000
_cell.length_b   1.000
_cell.length_c   1.000
_cell.angle_alpha   90.00
_cell.angle_beta   90.00
_cell.angle_gamma   90.00
#
_symmetry.space_group_name_H-M   'P 1'
#
loop_
_entity.id
_entity.type
_entity.pdbx_description
1 polymer ?
#
loop_
_entity_poly.entity_id
_entity_poly.type
_entity_poly.pdbx_seq_one_letter_code
_entity_poly.pdbx_strand_id
1 'polypeptide(L)'
;MRRTTLGPVSSSQLNTRSSMLRHPSTRVSVPNKSSAMERQSIGVVSRRVSTAAGHTARRPPAGPRASMNARHSRASVSGRGGARVLDPRPVSDRSYLNSCVQALVEFLSDRMYDQTLSPALLKRGPSKKDFCNMILFLFKQVDPTFEFGVKFEEDVVLQFRNLRYPIPISKTSLAAVGTPHTWPTLLLSISWLIELLSYDEAIQQANETEQSDENDEENGDKPFFKYLDASYHVFLAGEDDKFAMLERQEREKLGTHALFGLSVLERWS
;
A
#
# COMPACT_ATOMS: atom_id res chain seq x y z
N MET A 1 -59.89 -13.58 -46.84
CA MET A 1 -58.41 -13.59 -46.96
C MET A 1 -58.00 -12.63 -48.07
N ARG A 2 -57.37 -11.50 -47.73
CA ARG A 2 -56.66 -10.62 -48.67
C ARG A 2 -55.39 -10.14 -47.99
N ARG A 3 -54.23 -10.57 -48.51
CA ARG A 3 -52.88 -10.19 -48.09
C ARG A 3 -52.56 -8.82 -48.70
N THR A 4 -52.06 -7.90 -47.88
CA THR A 4 -51.42 -6.65 -48.31
C THR A 4 -49.97 -6.66 -47.81
N THR A 5 -49.04 -6.48 -48.74
CA THR A 5 -47.59 -6.48 -48.52
C THR A 5 -47.10 -5.06 -48.19
N LEU A 6 -46.33 -4.89 -47.11
CA LEU A 6 -45.63 -3.63 -46.79
C LEU A 6 -44.26 -3.60 -47.48
N GLY A 7 -43.94 -2.48 -48.14
CA GLY A 7 -42.61 -2.20 -48.70
C GLY A 7 -41.64 -1.63 -47.64
N PRO A 8 -40.32 -1.62 -47.91
CA PRO A 8 -39.31 -1.20 -46.94
C PRO A 8 -39.09 0.32 -46.98
N VAL A 9 -38.97 0.97 -45.82
CA VAL A 9 -38.48 2.35 -45.72
C VAL A 9 -37.24 2.41 -44.85
N SER A 10 -36.18 2.95 -45.45
CA SER A 10 -34.81 3.02 -44.96
C SER A 10 -34.63 4.10 -43.89
N SER A 11 -33.81 3.76 -42.89
CA SER A 11 -33.44 4.59 -41.74
C SER A 11 -32.32 5.58 -42.08
N SER A 12 -32.69 6.78 -42.49
CA SER A 12 -31.79 7.94 -42.51
C SER A 12 -32.60 9.16 -42.88
N GLN A 13 -32.81 10.09 -41.92
CA GLN A 13 -33.17 11.52 -42.06
C GLN A 13 -34.03 11.95 -40.85
N LEU A 14 -33.40 12.10 -39.67
CA LEU A 14 -33.95 12.91 -38.59
C LEU A 14 -32.84 13.79 -38.01
N ASN A 15 -33.06 15.11 -38.12
CA ASN A 15 -32.36 16.25 -37.50
C ASN A 15 -31.44 17.09 -38.39
N THR A 16 -32.05 17.74 -39.38
CA THR A 16 -31.68 19.10 -39.83
C THR A 16 -32.52 20.11 -39.05
N ARG A 17 -31.90 20.95 -38.22
CA ARG A 17 -32.52 22.20 -37.73
C ARG A 17 -31.67 23.40 -38.15
N SER A 18 -32.35 24.31 -38.84
CA SER A 18 -31.87 25.52 -39.50
C SER A 18 -31.65 26.67 -38.51
N SER A 19 -30.66 27.50 -38.80
CA SER A 19 -30.35 28.78 -38.16
C SER A 19 -31.20 29.92 -38.72
N MET A 20 -31.62 30.88 -37.88
CA MET A 20 -31.36 32.33 -37.99
C MET A 20 -32.42 33.18 -37.25
N LEU A 21 -31.97 34.17 -36.46
CA LEU A 21 -32.29 35.60 -36.61
C LEU A 21 -31.56 36.44 -35.53
N ARG A 22 -31.21 37.67 -35.90
CA ARG A 22 -30.21 38.59 -35.31
C ARG A 22 -30.87 39.95 -35.10
N HIS A 23 -30.56 40.70 -34.04
CA HIS A 23 -30.51 42.17 -34.07
C HIS A 23 -29.62 42.75 -32.94
N PRO A 24 -29.02 43.95 -33.11
CA PRO A 24 -27.93 44.48 -32.28
C PRO A 24 -28.38 45.65 -31.37
N SER A 25 -27.57 46.00 -30.37
CA SER A 25 -27.69 47.28 -29.66
C SER A 25 -26.33 47.96 -29.47
N THR A 26 -26.36 49.27 -29.69
CA THR A 26 -25.25 50.22 -29.64
C THR A 26 -25.23 50.98 -28.31
N ARG A 27 -24.04 51.01 -27.69
CA ARG A 27 -23.31 52.12 -27.00
C ARG A 27 -24.05 53.07 -26.02
N VAL A 28 -23.42 53.32 -24.85
CA VAL A 28 -22.95 54.65 -24.35
C VAL A 28 -22.06 54.46 -23.09
N SER A 29 -21.08 55.35 -22.94
CA SER A 29 -19.95 55.36 -21.98
C SER A 29 -20.16 56.29 -20.78
N VAL A 30 -19.58 56.01 -19.60
CA VAL A 30 -18.83 56.99 -18.75
C VAL A 30 -17.97 56.28 -17.66
N PRO A 31 -16.91 56.93 -17.10
CA PRO A 31 -15.76 56.30 -16.44
C PRO A 31 -15.75 56.43 -14.91
N ASN A 32 -14.82 55.72 -14.24
CA ASN A 32 -14.28 56.20 -12.96
C ASN A 32 -12.78 55.88 -12.78
N LYS A 33 -12.01 56.90 -12.37
CA LYS A 33 -10.65 56.85 -11.78
C LYS A 33 -10.79 56.25 -10.35
N SER A 34 -9.81 55.64 -9.69
CA SER A 34 -8.44 56.08 -9.42
C SER A 34 -7.61 54.99 -8.73
N SER A 35 -6.29 55.11 -8.93
CA SER A 35 -5.16 54.73 -8.06
C SER A 35 -4.94 53.27 -7.67
N ALA A 36 -3.91 52.66 -8.26
CA ALA A 36 -2.90 51.95 -7.49
C ALA A 36 -1.55 51.97 -8.22
N MET A 37 -0.52 52.21 -7.42
CA MET A 37 0.86 52.53 -7.77
C MET A 37 1.60 51.36 -8.42
N GLU A 38 2.36 51.74 -9.44
CA GLU A 38 3.49 51.13 -10.12
C GLU A 38 4.40 50.21 -9.27
N ARG A 39 4.68 49.00 -9.79
CA ARG A 39 5.98 48.33 -9.69
C ARG A 39 6.30 47.56 -10.99
N GLN A 40 7.29 48.10 -11.70
CA GLN A 40 8.18 47.50 -12.71
C GLN A 40 8.89 46.25 -12.10
N SER A 41 9.46 45.25 -12.77
CA SER A 41 9.70 44.85 -14.17
C SER A 41 10.40 43.46 -14.13
N ILE A 42 10.62 42.87 -15.31
CA ILE A 42 11.63 41.85 -15.71
C ILE A 42 11.00 40.61 -16.36
N GLY A 43 10.88 40.69 -17.69
CA GLY A 43 10.73 39.55 -18.59
C GLY A 43 11.50 39.87 -19.87
N VAL A 44 12.75 39.43 -19.95
CA VAL A 44 13.62 39.61 -21.13
C VAL A 44 13.13 38.71 -22.26
N VAL A 45 12.69 39.34 -23.35
CA VAL A 45 12.44 38.73 -24.64
C VAL A 45 13.67 38.90 -25.53
N SER A 46 14.17 37.78 -26.07
CA SER A 46 15.04 37.71 -27.25
C SER A 46 14.88 36.30 -27.81
N ARG A 47 14.79 36.01 -29.10
CA ARG A 47 14.81 36.77 -30.36
C ARG A 47 14.48 35.69 -31.40
N ARG A 48 13.73 35.99 -32.47
CA ARG A 48 14.08 35.51 -33.83
C ARG A 48 13.31 36.29 -34.89
N VAL A 49 14.07 36.69 -35.89
CA VAL A 49 13.75 37.58 -37.00
C VAL A 49 13.10 36.81 -38.15
N SER A 50 12.28 37.57 -38.87
CA SER A 50 11.41 37.33 -40.03
C SER A 50 12.01 36.58 -41.23
N THR A 51 11.15 36.07 -42.11
CA THR A 51 10.96 36.56 -43.49
C THR A 51 9.87 35.76 -44.22
N ALA A 52 8.99 36.47 -44.92
CA ALA A 52 7.97 35.92 -45.81
C ALA A 52 8.40 36.14 -47.26
N ALA A 53 8.15 35.17 -48.15
CA ALA A 53 7.95 35.39 -49.59
C ALA A 53 7.48 34.11 -50.33
N GLY A 54 6.39 34.25 -51.10
CA GLY A 54 6.37 33.91 -52.53
C GLY A 54 6.10 32.48 -52.99
N HIS A 55 5.06 32.31 -53.80
CA HIS A 55 4.71 31.11 -54.57
C HIS A 55 5.58 30.89 -55.83
N THR A 56 5.56 29.62 -56.31
CA THR A 56 5.75 29.09 -57.69
C THR A 56 6.99 28.21 -57.98
N ALA A 57 6.66 26.94 -58.32
CA ALA A 57 7.29 25.96 -59.21
C ALA A 57 8.83 25.82 -59.34
N ARG A 58 9.36 24.61 -59.04
CA ARG A 58 9.99 23.66 -60.01
C ARG A 58 10.68 22.47 -59.30
N ARG A 59 10.39 21.25 -59.77
CA ARG A 59 11.11 19.96 -59.56
C ARG A 59 12.55 20.04 -60.13
N PRO A 60 13.56 19.26 -59.65
CA PRO A 60 13.75 17.81 -59.97
C PRO A 60 14.61 17.02 -58.90
N PRO A 61 15.24 15.86 -59.18
CA PRO A 61 14.74 14.58 -59.69
C PRO A 61 14.93 13.40 -58.70
N ALA A 62 14.48 12.22 -59.14
CA ALA A 62 14.45 10.94 -58.44
C ALA A 62 15.82 10.32 -58.16
N GLY A 63 15.98 9.76 -56.95
CA GLY A 63 17.03 8.82 -56.58
C GLY A 63 16.49 7.82 -55.55
N PRO A 64 16.89 6.54 -55.59
CA PRO A 64 16.29 5.50 -54.75
C PRO A 64 16.85 5.60 -53.32
N ARG A 65 16.02 6.01 -52.37
CA ARG A 65 16.36 5.90 -50.94
C ARG A 65 15.90 4.55 -50.42
N ALA A 66 16.88 3.69 -50.17
CA ALA A 66 16.71 2.43 -49.46
C ALA A 66 16.02 2.68 -48.10
N SER A 67 14.90 2.00 -47.90
CA SER A 67 14.20 1.89 -46.62
C SER A 67 14.97 0.93 -45.72
N MET A 68 15.79 1.48 -44.83
CA MET A 68 16.27 0.75 -43.65
C MET A 68 15.58 1.33 -42.42
N ASN A 69 14.36 0.86 -42.15
CA ASN A 69 13.73 1.02 -40.85
C ASN A 69 14.39 0.07 -39.85
N ALA A 70 15.63 0.40 -39.43
CA ALA A 70 16.21 -0.13 -38.21
C ALA A 70 15.43 0.48 -37.04
N ARG A 71 14.42 -0.26 -36.55
CA ARG A 71 13.72 0.03 -35.30
C ARG A 71 14.68 -0.21 -34.14
N HIS A 72 15.63 0.70 -33.95
CA HIS A 72 16.28 0.85 -32.65
C HIS A 72 15.25 1.44 -31.70
N SER A 73 14.75 0.58 -30.80
CA SER A 73 14.07 0.96 -29.57
C SER A 73 14.98 1.90 -28.79
N ARG A 74 14.79 3.21 -29.00
CA ARG A 74 15.37 4.24 -28.15
C ARG A 74 14.67 4.13 -26.80
N ALA A 75 15.31 3.44 -25.86
CA ALA A 75 15.01 3.59 -24.45
C ALA A 75 15.27 5.05 -24.09
N SER A 76 14.20 5.82 -23.89
CA SER A 76 14.28 7.17 -23.37
C SER A 76 14.59 7.09 -21.89
N VAL A 77 15.87 7.06 -21.55
CA VAL A 77 16.34 7.38 -20.20
C VAL A 77 16.28 8.90 -20.08
N SER A 78 15.14 9.40 -19.62
CA SER A 78 15.01 10.79 -19.19
C SER A 78 14.01 10.90 -18.06
N GLY A 79 14.50 11.43 -16.94
CA GLY A 79 13.67 12.11 -15.95
C GLY A 79 13.54 11.36 -14.63
N ARG A 80 14.10 11.95 -13.59
CA ARG A 80 13.74 11.72 -12.19
C ARG A 80 12.22 11.63 -12.05
N GLY A 81 11.72 10.41 -11.94
CA GLY A 81 10.36 10.05 -11.57
C GLY A 81 10.47 8.63 -11.10
N GLY A 82 10.24 8.39 -9.80
CA GLY A 82 10.39 7.07 -9.20
C GLY A 82 9.72 6.02 -10.08
N ALA A 83 10.46 4.95 -10.40
CA ALA A 83 9.90 3.81 -11.10
C ALA A 83 8.59 3.45 -10.39
N ARG A 84 7.47 3.47 -11.11
CA ARG A 84 6.21 3.00 -10.53
C ARG A 84 6.48 1.57 -10.09
N VAL A 85 6.49 1.35 -8.78
CA VAL A 85 6.62 0.01 -8.20
C VAL A 85 5.40 -0.75 -8.71
N LEU A 86 5.62 -1.56 -9.74
CA LEU A 86 4.63 -2.47 -10.27
C LEU A 86 4.58 -3.65 -9.32
N ASP A 87 3.38 -4.07 -8.95
CA ASP A 87 3.20 -5.27 -8.11
C ASP A 87 3.79 -6.47 -8.86
N PRO A 88 4.83 -7.15 -8.33
CA PRO A 88 5.40 -8.32 -8.98
C PRO A 88 4.51 -9.56 -8.89
N ARG A 89 3.48 -9.54 -8.04
CA ARG A 89 2.60 -10.70 -7.81
C ARG A 89 1.65 -10.92 -8.98
N PRO A 90 1.24 -12.18 -9.25
CA PRO A 90 0.38 -12.50 -10.38
C PRO A 90 -1.09 -12.13 -10.11
N VAL A 91 -1.42 -10.82 -10.15
CA VAL A 91 -2.78 -10.30 -9.91
C VAL A 91 -3.80 -10.85 -10.92
N SER A 92 -3.35 -11.25 -12.11
CA SER A 92 -4.23 -11.81 -13.15
C SER A 92 -4.48 -13.31 -12.99
N ASP A 93 -3.66 -14.01 -12.21
CA ASP A 93 -3.80 -15.46 -12.04
C ASP A 93 -4.93 -15.79 -11.07
N ARG A 94 -5.93 -16.53 -11.56
CA ARG A 94 -7.09 -16.94 -10.77
C ARG A 94 -6.74 -18.02 -9.76
N SER A 95 -5.78 -18.90 -10.03
CA SER A 95 -5.35 -19.89 -9.04
C SER A 95 -4.70 -19.22 -7.84
N TYR A 96 -3.74 -18.32 -8.08
CA TYR A 96 -3.10 -17.57 -7.01
C TYR A 96 -4.09 -16.79 -6.15
N LEU A 97 -5.02 -16.05 -6.77
CA LEU A 97 -6.06 -15.34 -6.02
C LEU A 97 -6.94 -16.28 -5.18
N ASN A 98 -7.26 -17.47 -5.70
CA ASN A 98 -8.03 -18.45 -4.92
C ASN A 98 -7.24 -18.94 -3.70
N SER A 99 -5.92 -19.14 -3.82
CA SER A 99 -5.05 -19.47 -2.69
C SER A 99 -5.01 -18.33 -1.66
N CYS A 100 -4.93 -17.07 -2.09
CA CYS A 100 -5.03 -15.92 -1.18
C CYS A 100 -6.39 -15.88 -0.44
N VAL A 101 -7.51 -16.20 -1.12
CA VAL A 101 -8.81 -16.31 -0.46
C VAL A 101 -8.83 -17.44 0.56
N GLN A 102 -8.22 -18.59 0.24
CA GLN A 102 -8.13 -19.72 1.18
C GLN A 102 -7.32 -19.34 2.42
N ALA A 103 -6.14 -18.76 2.24
CA ALA A 103 -5.31 -18.28 3.34
C ALA A 103 -6.04 -17.26 4.23
N LEU A 104 -6.80 -16.34 3.63
CA LEU A 104 -7.64 -15.41 4.39
C LEU A 104 -8.72 -16.12 5.21
N VAL A 105 -9.43 -17.09 4.62
CA VAL A 105 -10.49 -17.82 5.33
C VAL A 105 -9.91 -18.66 6.46
N GLU A 106 -8.80 -19.35 6.22
CA GLU A 106 -8.09 -20.17 7.21
C GLU A 106 -7.63 -19.30 8.39
N PHE A 107 -6.91 -18.21 8.12
CA PHE A 107 -6.43 -17.31 9.16
C PHE A 107 -7.56 -16.71 10.01
N LEU A 108 -8.67 -16.31 9.38
CA LEU A 108 -9.84 -15.80 10.12
C LEU A 108 -10.52 -16.90 10.96
N SER A 109 -10.55 -18.14 10.46
CA SER A 109 -11.16 -19.27 11.15
C SER A 109 -10.34 -19.67 12.38
N ASP A 110 -9.02 -19.74 12.25
CA ASP A 110 -8.11 -20.15 13.33
C ASP A 110 -8.14 -19.18 14.51
N ARG A 111 -8.31 -17.88 14.24
CA ARG A 111 -8.37 -16.83 15.27
C ARG A 111 -9.80 -16.50 15.72
N MET A 112 -10.75 -17.41 15.51
CA MET A 112 -12.15 -17.32 15.97
C MET A 112 -12.86 -16.02 15.56
N TYR A 113 -12.74 -15.63 14.29
CA TYR A 113 -13.44 -14.47 13.76
C TYR A 113 -14.97 -14.68 13.82
N ASP A 114 -15.65 -13.75 14.50
CA ASP A 114 -17.08 -13.87 14.86
C ASP A 114 -18.05 -13.83 13.66
N GLN A 115 -17.63 -13.25 12.52
CA GLN A 115 -18.51 -13.15 11.35
C GLN A 115 -18.27 -14.28 10.35
N THR A 116 -19.34 -14.99 10.00
CA THR A 116 -19.31 -16.05 8.99
C THR A 116 -19.09 -15.46 7.59
N LEU A 117 -17.87 -15.60 7.05
CA LEU A 117 -17.55 -15.18 5.68
C LEU A 117 -17.44 -16.40 4.78
N SER A 118 -18.40 -16.56 3.87
CA SER A 118 -18.34 -17.64 2.89
C SER A 118 -17.18 -17.41 1.91
N PRO A 119 -16.34 -18.43 1.62
CA PRO A 119 -15.27 -18.33 0.62
C PRO A 119 -15.78 -17.89 -0.76
N ALA A 120 -17.03 -18.23 -1.10
CA ALA A 120 -17.65 -17.83 -2.36
C ALA A 120 -17.91 -16.31 -2.45
N LEU A 121 -18.23 -15.66 -1.32
CA LEU A 121 -18.41 -14.21 -1.23
C LEU A 121 -17.07 -13.50 -1.40
N LEU A 122 -16.03 -13.99 -0.71
CA LEU A 122 -14.68 -13.46 -0.79
C LEU A 122 -14.07 -13.63 -2.18
N LYS A 123 -14.45 -14.64 -2.98
CA LYS A 123 -14.01 -14.74 -4.39
C LYS A 123 -14.59 -13.65 -5.29
N ARG A 124 -15.81 -13.17 -5.00
CA ARG A 124 -16.51 -12.16 -5.83
C ARG A 124 -16.18 -10.73 -5.42
N GLY A 125 -15.81 -10.54 -4.17
CA GLY A 125 -15.58 -9.23 -3.57
C GLY A 125 -16.55 -9.03 -2.38
N PRO A 126 -16.05 -8.77 -1.17
CA PRO A 126 -16.88 -8.55 0.01
C PRO A 126 -17.60 -7.20 -0.04
N SER A 127 -18.62 -7.04 0.81
CA SER A 127 -19.20 -5.72 1.06
C SER A 127 -18.17 -4.79 1.71
N LYS A 128 -18.38 -3.47 1.60
CA LYS A 128 -17.57 -2.48 2.31
C LYS A 128 -17.56 -2.76 3.82
N LYS A 129 -18.72 -3.11 4.39
CA LYS A 129 -18.86 -3.45 5.81
C LYS A 129 -18.01 -4.66 6.20
N ASP A 130 -18.12 -5.74 5.43
CA ASP A 130 -17.38 -6.98 5.71
C ASP A 130 -15.88 -6.75 5.59
N PHE A 131 -15.44 -5.99 4.58
CA PHE A 131 -14.05 -5.59 4.44
C PHE A 131 -13.55 -4.79 5.64
N CYS A 132 -14.31 -3.78 6.09
CA CYS A 132 -13.95 -3.00 7.28
C CYS A 132 -13.79 -3.90 8.51
N ASN A 133 -14.72 -4.82 8.74
CA ASN A 133 -14.67 -5.71 9.89
C ASN A 133 -13.48 -6.67 9.80
N MET A 134 -13.20 -7.22 8.62
CA MET A 134 -12.05 -8.11 8.41
C MET A 134 -10.73 -7.38 8.63
N ILE A 135 -10.52 -6.25 7.96
CA ILE A 135 -9.24 -5.55 8.02
C ILE A 135 -9.02 -4.95 9.42
N LEU A 136 -10.08 -4.53 10.11
CA LEU A 136 -10.01 -4.10 11.51
C LEU A 136 -9.53 -5.24 12.40
N PHE A 137 -10.11 -6.42 12.23
CA PHE A 137 -9.69 -7.61 12.97
C PHE A 137 -8.21 -7.94 12.73
N LEU A 138 -7.77 -7.89 11.47
CA LEU A 138 -6.36 -8.12 11.14
C LEU A 138 -5.43 -7.06 11.73
N PHE A 139 -5.80 -5.77 11.68
CA PHE A 139 -5.01 -4.72 12.32
C PHE A 139 -4.96 -4.83 13.84
N LYS A 140 -6.02 -5.35 14.47
CA LYS A 140 -6.03 -5.63 15.91
C LYS A 140 -5.08 -6.76 16.33
N GLN A 141 -4.68 -7.63 15.40
CA GLN A 141 -3.62 -8.61 15.68
C GLN A 141 -2.24 -7.95 15.75
N VAL A 142 -2.04 -6.82 15.07
CA VAL A 142 -0.80 -6.02 15.17
C VAL A 142 -0.84 -5.11 16.39
N ASP A 143 -1.96 -4.40 16.57
CA ASP A 143 -2.16 -3.44 17.65
C ASP A 143 -3.55 -3.64 18.25
N PRO A 144 -3.66 -4.25 19.44
CA PRO A 144 -4.94 -4.50 20.10
C PRO A 144 -5.77 -3.23 20.35
N THR A 145 -5.13 -2.05 20.40
CA THR A 145 -5.79 -0.76 20.65
C THR A 145 -6.27 -0.06 19.39
N PHE A 146 -6.01 -0.64 18.21
CA PHE A 146 -6.36 -0.02 16.94
C PHE A 146 -7.87 0.04 16.71
N GLU A 147 -8.37 1.24 16.40
CA GLU A 147 -9.75 1.48 16.02
C GLU A 147 -9.83 2.42 14.83
N PHE A 148 -10.90 2.29 14.04
CA PHE A 148 -11.14 3.22 12.94
C PHE A 148 -11.66 4.56 13.44
N GLY A 149 -11.10 5.64 12.90
CA GLY A 149 -11.63 6.98 13.05
C GLY A 149 -12.78 7.26 12.08
N VAL A 150 -13.09 8.55 11.91
CA VAL A 150 -14.21 9.02 11.08
C VAL A 150 -14.02 8.66 9.60
N LYS A 151 -12.77 8.57 9.13
CA LYS A 151 -12.41 8.31 7.73
C LYS A 151 -11.58 7.04 7.61
N PHE A 152 -12.28 5.91 7.59
CA PHE A 152 -11.64 4.59 7.52
C PHE A 152 -10.65 4.47 6.35
N GLU A 153 -10.90 5.09 5.18
CA GLU A 153 -10.00 5.00 4.02
C GLU A 153 -8.63 5.64 4.30
N GLU A 154 -8.58 6.68 5.13
CA GLU A 154 -7.32 7.34 5.50
C GLU A 154 -6.54 6.49 6.50
N ASP A 155 -7.24 5.90 7.47
CA ASP A 155 -6.66 5.05 8.51
C ASP A 155 -6.07 3.77 7.91
N VAL A 156 -6.78 3.12 6.98
CA VAL A 156 -6.26 1.92 6.29
C VAL A 156 -4.98 2.24 5.52
N VAL A 157 -4.97 3.33 4.75
CA VAL A 157 -3.77 3.74 3.99
C VAL A 157 -2.60 4.07 4.92
N LEU A 158 -2.89 4.76 6.03
CA LEU A 158 -1.88 5.10 7.04
C LEU A 158 -1.31 3.84 7.68
N GLN A 159 -2.15 2.88 8.06
CA GLN A 159 -1.72 1.68 8.75
C GLN A 159 -0.85 0.79 7.85
N PHE A 160 -1.23 0.58 6.58
CA PHE A 160 -0.37 -0.11 5.62
C PHE A 160 0.97 0.61 5.40
N ARG A 161 1.00 1.95 5.44
CA ARG A 161 2.24 2.71 5.36
C ARG A 161 3.12 2.54 6.60
N ASN A 162 2.52 2.50 7.79
CA ASN A 162 3.24 2.25 9.06
C ASN A 162 3.86 0.86 9.07
N LEU A 163 3.14 -0.13 8.53
CA LEU A 163 3.62 -1.50 8.30
C LEU A 163 4.63 -1.62 7.15
N ARG A 164 5.00 -0.50 6.50
CA ARG A 164 5.95 -0.47 5.37
C ARG A 164 5.52 -1.32 4.18
N TYR A 165 4.22 -1.44 3.94
CA TYR A 165 3.71 -2.09 2.74
C TYR A 165 4.24 -1.40 1.47
N PRO A 166 4.91 -2.13 0.55
CA PRO A 166 5.66 -1.52 -0.55
C PRO A 166 4.79 -0.93 -1.66
N ILE A 167 3.51 -1.32 -1.76
CA ILE A 167 2.63 -0.94 -2.86
C ILE A 167 1.58 0.05 -2.36
N PRO A 168 1.48 1.25 -2.94
CA PRO A 168 0.54 2.26 -2.44
C PRO A 168 -0.91 1.83 -2.66
N ILE A 169 -1.71 1.83 -1.60
CA ILE A 169 -3.15 1.59 -1.65
C ILE A 169 -3.86 2.93 -1.87
N SER A 170 -4.72 3.00 -2.89
CA SER A 170 -5.45 4.22 -3.21
C SER A 170 -6.75 4.33 -2.41
N LYS A 171 -7.09 5.54 -1.93
CA LYS A 171 -8.38 5.80 -1.24
C LYS A 171 -9.58 5.45 -2.12
N THR A 172 -9.47 5.67 -3.44
CA THR A 172 -10.49 5.30 -4.42
C THR A 172 -10.70 3.79 -4.52
N SER A 173 -9.64 2.99 -4.36
CA SER A 173 -9.77 1.53 -4.28
C SER A 173 -10.53 1.12 -3.02
N LEU A 174 -10.26 1.77 -1.89
CA LEU A 174 -10.94 1.49 -0.61
C LEU A 174 -12.40 1.97 -0.59
N ALA A 175 -12.77 2.96 -1.41
CA ALA A 175 -14.16 3.33 -1.62
C ALA A 175 -14.94 2.27 -2.43
N ALA A 176 -14.23 1.47 -3.25
CA ALA A 176 -14.80 0.52 -4.21
C ALA A 176 -14.31 -0.93 -3.98
N VAL A 177 -14.12 -1.33 -2.72
CA VAL A 177 -13.47 -2.58 -2.32
C VAL A 177 -14.02 -3.82 -3.01
N GLY A 178 -15.35 -3.97 -3.07
CA GLY A 178 -16.02 -5.17 -3.59
C GLY A 178 -16.11 -5.23 -5.11
N THR A 179 -15.52 -4.28 -5.84
CA THR A 179 -15.61 -4.28 -7.31
C THR A 179 -14.65 -5.31 -7.93
N PRO A 180 -15.04 -6.01 -9.02
CA PRO A 180 -14.25 -7.10 -9.60
C PRO A 180 -12.82 -6.74 -10.01
N HIS A 181 -12.57 -5.46 -10.33
CA HIS A 181 -11.26 -4.96 -10.75
C HIS A 181 -10.39 -4.47 -9.59
N THR A 182 -11.00 -4.12 -8.46
CA THR A 182 -10.31 -3.54 -7.30
C THR A 182 -10.03 -4.59 -6.24
N TRP A 183 -10.98 -5.51 -6.04
CA TRP A 183 -10.88 -6.55 -5.04
C TRP A 183 -9.60 -7.40 -5.15
N PRO A 184 -9.16 -7.87 -6.33
CA PRO A 184 -7.92 -8.64 -6.43
C PRO A 184 -6.70 -7.91 -5.83
N THR A 185 -6.56 -6.62 -6.13
CA THR A 185 -5.44 -5.80 -5.61
C THR A 185 -5.50 -5.64 -4.08
N LEU A 186 -6.70 -5.48 -3.52
CA LEU A 186 -6.88 -5.36 -2.08
C LEU A 186 -6.72 -6.70 -1.36
N LEU A 187 -7.20 -7.79 -1.96
CA LEU A 187 -6.98 -9.15 -1.45
C LEU A 187 -5.48 -9.44 -1.36
N LEU A 188 -4.70 -9.01 -2.34
CA LEU A 188 -3.24 -9.11 -2.32
C LEU A 188 -2.63 -8.35 -1.14
N SER A 189 -3.10 -7.14 -0.82
CA SER A 189 -2.63 -6.43 0.39
C SER A 189 -3.01 -7.13 1.68
N ILE A 190 -4.19 -7.77 1.73
CA ILE A 190 -4.62 -8.58 2.88
C ILE A 190 -3.78 -9.85 3.02
N SER A 191 -3.53 -10.57 1.92
CA SER A 191 -2.68 -11.77 1.90
C SER A 191 -1.28 -11.46 2.42
N TRP A 192 -0.71 -10.32 2.02
CA TRP A 192 0.58 -9.87 2.53
C TRP A 192 0.55 -9.57 4.04
N LEU A 193 -0.55 -8.99 4.53
CA LEU A 193 -0.71 -8.74 5.97
C LEU A 193 -0.81 -10.04 6.76
N ILE A 194 -1.51 -11.05 6.23
CA ILE A 194 -1.59 -12.38 6.85
C ILE A 194 -0.21 -13.03 6.88
N GLU A 195 0.51 -13.02 5.77
CA GLU A 195 1.89 -13.54 5.72
C GLU A 195 2.77 -12.85 6.77
N LEU A 196 2.70 -11.52 6.88
CA LEU A 196 3.43 -10.76 7.89
C LEU A 196 3.12 -11.21 9.32
N LEU A 197 1.84 -11.39 9.64
CA LEU A 197 1.39 -11.88 10.95
C LEU A 197 1.86 -13.31 11.23
N SER A 198 1.79 -14.19 10.23
CA SER A 198 2.28 -15.57 10.36
C SER A 198 3.81 -15.63 10.56
N TYR A 199 4.57 -14.75 9.90
CA TYR A 199 6.01 -14.65 10.12
C TYR A 199 6.35 -14.16 11.53
N ASP A 200 5.63 -13.16 12.03
CA ASP A 200 5.81 -12.64 13.39
C ASP A 200 5.55 -13.74 14.44
N GLU A 201 4.47 -14.50 14.27
CA GLU A 201 4.15 -15.64 15.14
C GLU A 201 5.23 -16.73 15.08
N ALA A 202 5.72 -17.08 13.88
CA ALA A 202 6.78 -18.08 13.73
C ALA A 202 8.10 -17.63 14.39
N ILE A 203 8.45 -16.34 14.31
CA ILE A 203 9.64 -15.79 14.97
C ILE A 203 9.49 -15.81 16.49
N GLN A 204 8.30 -15.48 17.00
CA GLN A 204 8.02 -15.55 18.45
C GLN A 204 8.17 -16.99 18.96
N GLN A 205 7.58 -17.97 18.27
CA GLN A 205 7.72 -19.39 18.62
C GLN A 205 9.17 -19.89 18.55
N ALA A 206 9.94 -19.46 17.54
CA ALA A 206 11.36 -19.80 17.43
C ALA A 206 12.17 -19.21 18.59
N ASN A 207 11.95 -17.94 18.93
CA ASN A 207 12.62 -17.29 20.06
C ASN A 207 12.27 -17.96 21.41
N GLU A 208 11.03 -18.39 21.60
CA GLU A 208 10.62 -19.14 22.80
C GLU A 208 11.32 -20.51 22.87
N THR A 209 11.45 -21.19 21.73
CA THR A 209 12.13 -22.49 21.64
C THR A 209 13.63 -22.36 21.93
N GLU A 210 14.30 -21.35 21.35
CA GLU A 210 15.71 -21.06 21.62
C GLU A 210 15.98 -20.65 23.07
N GLN A 211 15.02 -20.02 23.76
CA GLN A 211 15.13 -19.73 25.19
C GLN A 211 15.03 -20.98 26.08
N SER A 212 14.47 -22.08 25.56
CA SER A 212 14.29 -23.35 26.28
C SER A 212 15.46 -24.32 26.13
N ASP A 213 16.25 -24.19 25.05
CA ASP A 213 17.49 -24.96 24.89
C ASP A 213 18.62 -24.28 25.68
N GLU A 214 18.82 -24.76 26.92
CA GLU A 214 19.89 -24.39 27.87
C GLU A 214 21.31 -24.78 27.37
N ASN A 215 21.75 -24.29 26.21
CA ASN A 215 23.14 -24.42 25.74
C ASN A 215 23.81 -23.04 25.58
N ASP A 216 23.61 -22.16 26.57
CA ASP A 216 24.19 -20.82 26.64
C ASP A 216 25.31 -20.73 27.69
N GLU A 217 26.24 -21.69 27.70
CA GLU A 217 27.49 -21.56 28.49
C GLU A 217 28.36 -20.38 28.02
N GLU A 218 28.09 -19.81 26.83
CA GLU A 218 28.92 -18.79 26.20
C GLU A 218 28.50 -17.33 26.51
N ASN A 219 27.27 -17.08 27.00
CA ASN A 219 26.77 -15.71 27.21
C ASN A 219 26.19 -15.49 28.62
N GLY A 220 27.07 -15.39 29.62
CA GLY A 220 26.74 -15.17 31.04
C GLY A 220 25.90 -13.91 31.34
N ASP A 221 25.76 -12.99 30.37
CA ASP A 221 24.93 -11.80 30.51
C ASP A 221 23.42 -12.09 30.40
N LYS A 222 23.00 -13.15 29.69
CA LYS A 222 21.57 -13.51 29.52
C LYS A 222 20.86 -13.78 30.86
N PRO A 223 21.38 -14.63 31.78
CA PRO A 223 20.73 -14.84 33.07
C PRO A 223 20.75 -13.58 33.95
N PHE A 224 21.79 -12.74 33.85
CA PHE A 224 21.85 -11.46 34.54
C PHE A 224 20.75 -10.50 34.07
N PHE A 225 20.55 -10.35 32.76
CA PHE A 225 19.47 -9.52 32.21
C PHE A 225 18.08 -10.08 32.55
N LYS A 226 17.88 -11.40 32.58
CA LYS A 226 16.62 -12.01 33.04
C LYS A 226 16.32 -11.66 34.51
N TYR A 227 17.32 -11.73 35.39
CA TYR A 227 17.16 -11.30 36.78
C TYR A 227 16.87 -9.80 36.89
N LEU A 228 17.60 -8.98 36.13
CA LEU A 228 17.43 -7.52 36.14
C LEU A 228 16.02 -7.12 35.69
N ASP A 229 15.49 -7.76 34.64
CA ASP A 229 14.14 -7.55 34.14
C ASP A 229 13.07 -7.92 35.20
N ALA A 230 13.15 -9.13 35.76
CA ALA A 230 12.20 -9.60 36.77
C ALA A 230 12.23 -8.73 38.05
N SER A 231 13.42 -8.41 38.54
CA SER A 231 13.59 -7.60 39.75
C SER A 231 13.12 -6.16 39.55
N TYR A 232 13.34 -5.59 38.37
CA TYR A 232 12.86 -4.25 38.03
C TYR A 232 11.33 -4.19 37.93
N HIS A 233 10.69 -5.21 37.35
CA HIS A 233 9.23 -5.33 37.32
C HIS A 233 8.62 -5.35 38.72
N VAL A 234 9.20 -6.11 39.64
CA VAL A 234 8.74 -6.21 41.04
C VAL A 234 8.97 -4.90 41.80
N PHE A 235 10.10 -4.23 41.55
CA PHE A 235 10.40 -2.91 42.11
C PHE A 235 9.38 -1.85 41.65
N LEU A 236 9.03 -1.82 40.36
CA LEU A 236 8.01 -0.89 39.84
C LEU A 236 6.60 -1.18 40.37
N ALA A 237 6.32 -2.43 40.74
CA ALA A 237 5.06 -2.81 41.39
C ALA A 237 5.01 -2.45 42.89
N GLY A 238 6.14 -2.06 43.50
CA GLY A 238 6.25 -1.74 44.93
C GLY A 238 6.17 -2.97 45.84
N GLU A 239 6.46 -4.17 45.32
CA GLU A 239 6.36 -5.43 46.04
C GLU A 239 7.71 -5.81 46.67
N ASP A 240 8.16 -5.01 47.66
CA ASP A 240 9.50 -5.12 48.26
C ASP A 240 9.83 -6.52 48.83
N ASP A 241 8.82 -7.23 49.36
CA ASP A 241 9.00 -8.60 49.89
C ASP A 241 9.40 -9.59 48.79
N LYS A 242 8.78 -9.48 47.60
CA LYS A 242 9.11 -10.36 46.46
C LYS A 242 10.48 -10.02 45.89
N PHE A 243 10.87 -8.74 45.91
CA PHE A 243 12.19 -8.31 45.50
C PHE A 243 13.28 -8.91 46.40
N ALA A 244 13.10 -8.85 47.72
CA ALA A 244 14.03 -9.44 48.68
C ALA A 244 14.17 -10.97 48.53
N MET A 245 13.09 -11.66 48.16
CA MET A 245 13.12 -13.09 47.83
C MET A 245 13.92 -13.38 46.56
N LEU A 246 13.68 -12.62 45.48
CA LEU A 246 14.41 -12.75 44.21
C LEU A 246 15.91 -12.47 44.37
N GLU A 247 16.28 -11.42 45.11
CA GLU A 247 17.69 -11.09 45.38
C GLU A 247 18.39 -12.22 46.16
N ARG A 248 17.72 -12.79 47.17
CA ARG A 248 18.26 -13.92 47.94
C ARG A 248 18.50 -15.13 47.04
N GLN A 249 17.52 -15.48 46.20
CA GLN A 249 17.62 -16.62 45.30
C GLN A 249 18.77 -16.46 44.31
N GLU A 250 18.98 -15.25 43.78
CA GLU A 250 20.05 -15.02 42.79
C GLU A 250 21.44 -14.99 43.43
N ARG A 251 21.56 -14.49 44.68
CA ARG A 251 22.78 -14.63 45.48
C ARG A 251 23.14 -16.09 45.75
N GLU A 252 22.15 -16.94 46.02
CA GLU A 252 22.35 -18.37 46.24
C GLU A 252 22.85 -19.06 44.96
N LYS A 253 22.24 -18.79 43.80
CA LYS A 253 22.69 -19.35 42.51
C LYS A 253 24.15 -18.96 42.18
N LEU A 254 24.50 -17.69 42.34
CA LEU A 254 25.89 -17.21 42.13
C LEU A 254 26.88 -17.81 43.13
N GLY A 255 26.49 -17.94 44.40
CA GLY A 255 27.30 -18.59 45.43
C GLY A 255 27.56 -20.07 45.14
N THR A 256 26.57 -20.76 44.58
CA THR A 256 26.66 -22.19 44.22
C THR A 256 27.60 -22.39 43.02
N HIS A 257 27.54 -21.51 42.02
CA HIS A 257 28.46 -21.51 40.87
C HIS A 257 29.92 -21.23 41.28
N ALA A 258 30.15 -20.32 42.23
CA ALA A 258 31.48 -20.02 42.75
C ALA A 258 32.09 -21.21 43.52
N LEU A 259 31.27 -21.94 44.29
CA LEU A 259 31.70 -23.13 45.04
C LEU A 259 31.98 -24.33 44.12
N PHE A 260 31.22 -24.51 43.04
CA PHE A 260 31.47 -25.55 42.05
C PHE A 260 32.81 -25.34 41.31
N GLY A 261 33.15 -24.10 40.96
CA GLY A 261 34.44 -23.76 40.32
C GLY A 261 35.66 -24.02 41.22
N LEU A 262 35.54 -23.80 42.53
CA LEU A 262 36.59 -24.09 43.50
C LEU A 262 36.79 -25.60 43.72
N SER A 263 35.70 -26.38 43.76
CA SER A 263 35.76 -27.82 43.98
C SER A 263 36.29 -28.61 42.78
N VAL A 264 36.11 -28.11 41.55
CA VAL A 264 36.75 -28.67 40.35
C VAL A 264 38.25 -28.42 40.36
N LEU A 265 38.71 -27.25 40.83
CA LEU A 265 40.15 -26.94 40.92
C LEU A 265 40.88 -27.82 41.96
N GLU A 266 40.22 -28.17 43.07
CA GLU A 266 40.79 -29.06 44.11
C GLU A 266 40.88 -30.53 43.66
N ARG A 267 40.17 -30.95 42.60
CA ARG A 267 40.23 -32.33 42.08
C ARG A 267 41.37 -32.59 41.10
N TRP A 268 42.14 -31.56 40.74
CA TRP A 268 43.28 -31.63 39.81
C TRP A 268 44.58 -31.10 40.45
N SER A 269 44.66 -31.04 41.78
CA SER A 269 45.90 -30.79 42.53
C SER A 269 46.30 -32.02 43.35
#